data_AF-A0A1I8BXC2-F1
#
_entry.id   AF-A0A1I8BXC2-F1
#
_cell.length_a   1.000
_cell.length_b   1.000
_cell.length_c   1.000
_cell.angle_alpha   90.00
_cell.angle_beta   90.00
_cell.angle_gamma   90.00
#
_symmetry.space_group_name_H-M   'P 1'
#
loop_
_entity.id
_entity.type
_entity.pdbx_description
1 polymer ?
#
loop_
_entity_poly.entity_id
_entity_poly.type
_entity_poly.pdbx_seq_one_letter_code
_entity_poly.pdbx_strand_id
1 'polypeptide(L)'
;MPTFFFQISPNSLLSLWYCIICSLLQGWLIFLGFERYRLYTEIQWPTGSFPRLWLTIFISVLGACIPLIALFLVSSLIKVGNLANDNDKLGARSRRVIEMVKGGKGQSAQRMRRKFSYRLCHCIRSLWTHGPPPAQSLHLLIALLQLFAHQTMIAQLYRFGFINSGDFLNSELDFAFQRARQLATNLPMGETRLQSFRITSEELSASPLAPNLLPILMHARLFGIPLEFANFILALIAFSTTYPAVFWRASRAFSILFSLFLFVQSANIMWTYLGFSILFRIQETNFYGPRPVGMGQHLWALRSLPFLFHPLALIATFWLVLSLMQLAPIALYSFGYAKFTSSQSKLRHLNRCRRSNPSFGRSPQIKTNYEPCIQAEDIVTSSTFCDGLTPHVFSITLLLLVAAVKAPAFYAIGLLYYVKIFLIN
;
A
#
# COMPACT_ATOMS: atom_id res chain seq x y z
N MET A 1 8.68 -17.02 30.53
CA MET A 1 8.44 -16.25 29.29
C MET A 1 7.33 -15.23 29.54
N PRO A 2 7.29 -14.07 28.87
CA PRO A 2 6.16 -13.15 29.02
C PRO A 2 4.89 -13.83 28.50
N THR A 3 3.87 -13.97 29.35
CA THR A 3 2.55 -14.46 28.96
C THR A 3 1.69 -13.28 28.50
N PHE A 4 1.01 -13.46 27.37
CA PHE A 4 0.08 -12.48 26.80
C PHE A 4 -1.34 -12.97 26.99
N PHE A 5 -2.20 -12.12 27.53
CA PHE A 5 -3.64 -12.37 27.53
C PHE A 5 -4.28 -11.55 26.42
N PHE A 6 -5.06 -12.22 25.57
CA PHE A 6 -5.87 -11.61 24.52
C PHE A 6 -7.33 -11.57 24.97
N GLN A 7 -7.89 -10.38 25.08
CA GLN A 7 -9.32 -10.23 25.31
C GLN A 7 -10.04 -10.07 23.97
N ILE A 8 -10.85 -11.05 23.59
CA ILE A 8 -11.64 -11.00 22.36
C ILE A 8 -12.77 -9.98 22.53
N SER A 9 -12.85 -9.01 21.63
CA SER A 9 -13.96 -8.06 21.55
C SER A 9 -14.23 -7.71 20.08
N PRO A 10 -15.51 -7.56 19.67
CA PRO A 10 -15.84 -7.19 18.30
C PRO A 10 -15.35 -5.78 17.97
N ASN A 11 -15.01 -5.55 16.71
CA ASN A 11 -14.63 -4.23 16.22
C ASN A 11 -15.87 -3.34 15.99
N SER A 12 -15.63 -2.06 15.68
CA SER A 12 -16.67 -1.07 15.38
C SER A 12 -17.58 -1.47 14.21
N LEU A 13 -18.85 -1.04 14.23
CA LEU A 13 -19.84 -1.34 13.19
C LEU A 13 -19.37 -0.95 11.77
N LEU A 14 -18.68 0.18 11.63
CA LEU A 14 -18.12 0.63 10.35
C LEU A 14 -17.05 -0.34 9.82
N SER A 15 -16.21 -0.88 10.71
CA SER A 15 -15.21 -1.91 10.36
C SER A 15 -15.88 -3.21 9.90
N LEU A 16 -17.02 -3.59 10.51
CA LEU A 16 -17.78 -4.77 10.10
C LEU A 16 -18.37 -4.60 8.69
N TRP A 17 -18.99 -3.47 8.39
CA TRP A 17 -19.51 -3.19 7.04
C TRP A 17 -18.41 -3.11 5.99
N TYR A 18 -17.30 -2.45 6.33
CA TYR A 18 -16.11 -2.42 5.48
C TYR A 18 -15.57 -3.83 5.19
N CYS A 19 -15.54 -4.70 6.21
CA CYS A 19 -15.15 -6.10 6.08
C CYS A 19 -16.04 -6.85 5.08
N ILE A 20 -17.36 -6.79 5.27
CA ILE A 20 -18.33 -7.49 4.42
C ILE A 20 -18.20 -7.05 2.95
N ILE A 21 -18.23 -5.74 2.70
CA ILE A 21 -18.18 -5.20 1.34
C ILE A 21 -16.84 -5.54 0.66
N CYS A 22 -15.72 -5.31 1.34
CA CYS A 22 -14.40 -5.56 0.75
C CYS A 22 -14.12 -7.05 0.56
N SER A 23 -14.58 -7.93 1.46
CA SER A 23 -14.42 -9.38 1.29
C SER A 23 -15.26 -9.93 0.15
N LEU A 24 -16.49 -9.43 -0.05
CA LEU A 24 -17.30 -9.78 -1.21
C LEU A 24 -16.63 -9.34 -2.51
N LEU A 25 -16.12 -8.09 -2.56
CA LEU A 25 -15.40 -7.59 -3.72
C LEU A 25 -14.12 -8.39 -4.00
N GLN A 26 -13.30 -8.65 -2.98
CA GLN A 26 -12.07 -9.43 -3.13
C GLN A 26 -12.35 -10.87 -3.56
N GLY A 27 -13.39 -11.50 -2.99
CA GLY A 27 -13.84 -12.84 -3.39
C GLY A 27 -14.29 -12.88 -4.84
N TRP A 28 -15.05 -11.88 -5.28
CA TRP A 28 -15.47 -11.74 -6.67
C TRP A 28 -14.27 -11.57 -7.63
N LEU A 29 -13.28 -10.75 -7.25
CA LEU A 29 -12.06 -10.57 -8.04
C LEU A 29 -11.24 -11.84 -8.15
N ILE A 30 -11.18 -12.66 -7.09
CA ILE A 30 -10.53 -13.98 -7.14
C ILE A 30 -11.26 -14.91 -8.09
N PHE A 31 -12.60 -14.98 -8.01
CA PHE A 31 -13.41 -15.78 -8.92
C PHE A 31 -13.16 -15.38 -10.38
N LEU A 32 -13.20 -14.07 -10.67
CA LEU A 32 -12.88 -13.55 -12.00
C LEU A 32 -11.44 -13.88 -12.43
N GLY A 33 -10.49 -13.85 -11.49
CA GLY A 33 -9.11 -14.26 -11.72
C GLY A 33 -8.98 -15.73 -12.15
N PHE A 34 -9.71 -16.64 -11.51
CA PHE A 34 -9.74 -18.06 -11.89
C PHE A 34 -10.36 -18.28 -13.27
N GLU A 35 -11.45 -17.57 -13.59
CA GLU A 35 -12.06 -17.63 -14.92
C GLU A 35 -11.09 -17.15 -16.01
N ARG A 36 -10.34 -16.06 -15.75
CA ARG A 36 -9.27 -15.61 -16.65
C ARG A 36 -8.14 -16.63 -16.78
N TYR A 37 -7.73 -17.27 -15.68
CA TYR A 37 -6.72 -18.34 -15.73
C TYR A 37 -7.16 -19.48 -16.65
N ARG A 38 -8.42 -19.95 -16.50
CA ARG A 38 -8.99 -20.99 -17.36
C ARG A 38 -8.92 -20.58 -18.83
N LEU A 39 -9.31 -19.35 -19.16
CA LEU A 39 -9.22 -18.84 -20.52
C LEU A 39 -7.78 -18.74 -21.05
N TYR A 40 -6.82 -18.34 -20.22
CA TYR A 40 -5.40 -18.31 -20.60
C TYR A 40 -4.80 -19.69 -20.85
N THR A 41 -5.36 -20.74 -20.24
CA THR A 41 -4.97 -22.14 -20.54
C THR A 41 -5.62 -22.69 -21.80
N GLU A 42 -6.80 -22.19 -22.16
CA GLU A 42 -7.55 -22.65 -23.33
C GLU A 42 -7.14 -21.93 -24.63
N ILE A 43 -6.61 -20.71 -24.54
CA ILE A 43 -6.17 -19.96 -25.72
C ILE A 43 -4.94 -20.60 -26.38
N GLN A 44 -4.95 -20.67 -27.70
CA GLN A 44 -3.79 -21.11 -28.47
C GLN A 44 -2.75 -19.99 -28.56
N TRP A 45 -1.60 -20.20 -27.92
CA TRP A 45 -0.50 -19.23 -27.94
C TRP A 45 0.28 -19.33 -29.26
N PRO A 46 0.66 -18.19 -29.87
CA PRO A 46 1.42 -18.17 -31.11
C PRO A 46 2.71 -18.99 -31.00
N THR A 47 3.12 -19.64 -32.10
CA THR A 47 4.42 -20.32 -32.24
C THR A 47 4.70 -21.45 -31.23
N GLY A 48 3.69 -22.00 -30.55
CA GLY A 48 3.86 -23.06 -29.55
C GLY A 48 4.54 -22.60 -28.25
N SER A 49 4.83 -21.30 -28.11
CA SER A 49 5.45 -20.72 -26.93
C SER A 49 4.39 -20.41 -25.87
N PHE A 50 4.18 -21.35 -24.96
CA PHE A 50 3.24 -21.23 -23.84
C PHE A 50 3.92 -20.57 -22.62
N PRO A 51 3.42 -19.44 -22.06
CA PRO A 51 4.05 -18.72 -20.96
C PRO A 51 3.85 -19.39 -19.59
N ARG A 52 4.39 -20.62 -19.43
CA ARG A 52 4.25 -21.45 -18.22
C ARG A 52 4.62 -20.71 -16.94
N LEU A 53 5.78 -20.04 -16.95
CA LEU A 53 6.29 -19.35 -15.76
C LEU A 53 5.33 -18.28 -15.27
N TRP A 54 4.87 -17.40 -16.17
CA TRP A 54 4.00 -16.27 -15.82
C TRP A 54 2.60 -16.73 -15.42
N LEU A 55 2.10 -17.80 -16.05
CA LEU A 55 0.83 -18.41 -15.67
C LEU A 55 0.89 -19.05 -14.26
N THR A 56 2.00 -19.70 -13.93
CA THR A 56 2.26 -20.22 -12.57
C THR A 56 2.38 -19.08 -11.56
N ILE A 57 3.05 -17.99 -11.91
CA ILE A 57 3.12 -16.79 -11.06
C ILE A 57 1.71 -16.21 -10.84
N PHE A 58 0.89 -16.11 -11.90
CA PHE A 58 -0.48 -15.61 -11.82
C PHE A 58 -1.33 -16.40 -10.82
N ILE A 59 -1.38 -17.72 -10.96
CA ILE A 59 -2.19 -18.58 -10.09
C ILE A 59 -1.65 -18.65 -8.67
N SER A 60 -0.33 -18.61 -8.47
CA SER A 60 0.28 -18.60 -7.14
C SER A 60 0.03 -17.30 -6.38
N VAL A 61 0.10 -16.15 -7.06
CA VAL A 61 -0.23 -14.84 -6.47
C VAL A 61 -1.73 -14.75 -6.12
N LEU A 62 -2.61 -15.25 -7.00
CA LEU A 62 -4.04 -15.35 -6.70
C LEU A 62 -4.32 -16.29 -5.52
N GLY A 63 -3.67 -17.46 -5.50
CA GLY A 63 -3.77 -18.42 -4.39
C GLY A 63 -3.29 -17.84 -3.06
N ALA A 64 -2.21 -17.05 -3.06
CA ALA A 64 -1.71 -16.36 -1.87
C ALA A 64 -2.69 -15.32 -1.31
N CYS A 65 -3.61 -14.79 -2.12
CA CYS A 65 -4.64 -13.87 -1.63
C CYS A 65 -5.66 -14.55 -0.71
N ILE A 66 -5.91 -15.86 -0.86
CA ILE A 66 -6.89 -16.60 -0.06
C ILE A 66 -6.56 -16.57 1.46
N PRO A 67 -5.36 -16.98 1.92
CA PRO A 67 -5.01 -16.88 3.34
C PRO A 67 -4.93 -15.42 3.81
N LEU A 68 -4.54 -14.48 2.94
CA LEU A 68 -4.54 -13.06 3.29
C LEU A 68 -5.95 -12.51 3.54
N ILE A 69 -6.96 -12.95 2.76
CA ILE A 69 -8.37 -12.61 3.00
C ILE A 69 -8.82 -13.14 4.37
N ALA A 70 -8.42 -14.36 4.75
CA ALA A 70 -8.74 -14.90 6.08
C ALA A 70 -8.14 -14.02 7.20
N LEU A 71 -6.88 -13.58 7.06
CA LEU A 71 -6.25 -12.65 8.00
C LEU A 71 -6.93 -11.28 8.01
N PHE A 72 -7.36 -10.79 6.85
CA PHE A 72 -8.13 -9.56 6.71
C PHE A 72 -9.47 -9.64 7.44
N LEU A 73 -10.19 -10.75 7.30
CA LEU A 73 -11.46 -11.00 8.01
C LEU A 73 -11.25 -10.97 9.52
N VAL A 74 -10.27 -11.72 10.04
CA VAL A 74 -9.99 -11.78 11.48
C VAL A 74 -9.62 -10.39 12.03
N SER A 75 -8.75 -9.67 11.32
CA SER A 75 -8.30 -8.33 11.75
C SER A 75 -9.38 -7.25 11.66
N SER A 76 -10.39 -7.43 10.81
CA SER A 76 -11.49 -6.49 10.64
C SER A 76 -12.67 -6.77 11.59
N LEU A 77 -12.92 -8.03 11.93
CA LEU A 77 -14.03 -8.47 12.80
C LEU A 77 -13.72 -8.30 14.29
N ILE A 78 -12.47 -8.60 14.69
CA ILE A 78 -12.05 -8.64 16.09
C ILE A 78 -11.03 -7.52 16.35
N LYS A 79 -11.06 -6.93 17.54
CA LYS A 79 -10.00 -6.00 17.97
C LYS A 79 -8.66 -6.72 18.10
N VAL A 80 -7.63 -6.18 17.46
CA VAL A 80 -6.31 -6.83 17.32
C VAL A 80 -5.26 -6.22 18.26
N GLY A 81 -5.58 -5.11 18.93
CA GLY A 81 -4.66 -4.38 19.80
C GLY A 81 -3.76 -3.39 19.05
N ASN A 82 -4.11 -3.03 17.82
CA ASN A 82 -3.54 -1.92 17.06
C ASN A 82 -4.49 -0.72 17.15
N LEU A 83 -3.99 0.45 17.59
CA LEU A 83 -4.86 1.60 17.86
C LEU A 83 -5.62 2.06 16.61
N ALA A 84 -4.96 2.07 15.46
CA ALA A 84 -5.54 2.55 14.21
C ALA A 84 -6.63 1.60 13.69
N ASN A 85 -6.37 0.30 13.73
CA ASN A 85 -7.33 -0.72 13.28
C ASN A 85 -8.56 -0.84 14.19
N ASP A 86 -8.36 -0.69 15.50
CA ASP A 86 -9.43 -0.83 16.48
C ASP A 86 -10.24 0.46 16.66
N ASN A 87 -9.96 1.50 15.85
CA ASN A 87 -10.54 2.85 15.93
C ASN A 87 -10.38 3.51 17.31
N ASP A 88 -9.33 3.13 18.03
CA ASP A 88 -9.02 3.64 19.36
C ASP A 88 -8.23 4.96 19.25
N LYS A 89 -8.78 6.02 19.84
CA LYS A 89 -8.21 7.37 19.79
C LYS A 89 -7.25 7.61 20.94
N LEU A 90 -6.13 8.26 20.67
CA LEU A 90 -5.18 8.70 21.69
C LEU A 90 -5.88 9.61 22.72
N GLY A 91 -5.65 9.34 24.00
CA GLY A 91 -6.27 10.09 25.11
C GLY A 91 -7.68 9.62 25.49
N ALA A 92 -8.28 8.69 24.75
CA ALA A 92 -9.44 7.96 25.25
C ALA A 92 -8.98 6.89 26.28
N ARG A 93 -9.78 6.66 27.34
CA ARG A 93 -9.60 5.50 28.22
C ARG A 93 -10.07 4.25 27.46
N SER A 94 -9.25 3.74 26.54
CA SER A 94 -9.54 2.45 25.91
C SER A 94 -9.04 1.30 26.79
N ARG A 95 -9.85 0.24 26.88
CA ARG A 95 -9.48 -1.01 27.57
C ARG A 95 -8.42 -1.70 26.72
N ARG A 96 -7.28 -2.07 27.33
CA ARG A 96 -6.17 -2.66 26.57
C ARG A 96 -6.51 -4.10 26.20
N VAL A 97 -6.52 -4.39 24.91
CA VAL A 97 -6.79 -5.74 24.36
C VAL A 97 -5.61 -6.69 24.61
N ILE A 98 -4.39 -6.18 24.53
CA ILE A 98 -3.16 -6.92 24.82
C ILE A 98 -2.64 -6.47 26.18
N GLU A 99 -2.65 -7.37 27.16
CA GLU A 99 -2.02 -7.15 28.46
C GLU A 99 -0.82 -8.09 28.62
N MET A 100 0.33 -7.51 28.96
CA MET A 100 1.49 -8.30 29.40
C MET A 100 1.36 -8.41 30.91
N VAL A 101 1.53 -9.60 31.47
CA VAL A 101 1.63 -9.76 32.92
C VAL A 101 2.73 -8.83 33.42
N LYS A 102 2.34 -7.83 34.22
CA LYS A 102 3.31 -7.00 34.92
C LYS A 102 4.00 -7.90 35.93
N GLY A 103 5.21 -8.34 35.61
CA GLY A 103 6.11 -8.92 36.61
C GLY A 103 6.14 -7.98 37.81
N GLY A 104 5.90 -8.52 39.01
CA GLY A 104 5.68 -7.75 40.24
C GLY A 104 6.75 -6.68 40.50
N LYS A 105 6.43 -5.68 41.33
CA LYS A 105 7.40 -4.63 41.68
C LYS A 105 8.56 -5.26 42.47
N GLY A 106 9.79 -5.14 41.98
CA GLY A 106 11.00 -5.64 42.66
C GLY A 106 12.23 -5.77 41.75
N GLN A 107 13.38 -6.10 42.35
CA GLN A 107 14.67 -6.29 41.63
C GLN A 107 14.60 -7.40 40.56
N SER A 108 13.76 -8.42 40.78
CA SER A 108 13.49 -9.52 39.84
C SER A 108 12.81 -9.06 38.54
N ALA A 109 11.89 -8.09 38.60
CA ALA A 109 11.28 -7.51 37.40
C ALA A 109 12.25 -6.60 36.63
N GLN A 110 13.16 -5.91 37.33
CA GLN A 110 14.20 -5.10 36.69
C GLN A 110 15.22 -5.99 35.96
N ARG A 111 15.61 -7.13 36.56
CA ARG A 111 16.45 -8.16 35.92
C ARG A 111 15.75 -8.78 34.70
N MET A 112 14.44 -9.03 34.77
CA MET A 112 13.65 -9.54 33.64
C MET A 112 13.55 -8.53 32.48
N ARG A 113 13.39 -7.23 32.77
CA ARG A 113 13.38 -6.16 31.75
C ARG A 113 14.70 -6.03 30.99
N ARG A 114 15.82 -6.37 31.62
CA ARG A 114 17.15 -6.31 30.99
C ARG A 114 17.39 -7.45 29.99
N LYS A 115 16.65 -8.58 30.07
CA LYS A 115 16.78 -9.67 29.10
C LYS A 115 16.42 -9.21 27.69
N PHE A 116 17.25 -9.54 26.72
CA PHE A 116 17.06 -9.19 25.31
C PHE A 116 15.67 -9.60 24.78
N SER A 117 15.21 -10.82 25.08
CA SER A 117 13.89 -11.31 24.65
C SER A 117 12.72 -10.47 25.16
N TYR A 118 12.82 -9.90 26.37
CA TYR A 118 11.79 -9.00 26.89
C TYR A 118 11.77 -7.67 26.14
N ARG A 119 12.96 -7.10 25.85
CA ARG A 119 13.08 -5.87 25.06
C ARG A 119 12.54 -6.08 23.65
N LEU A 120 12.90 -7.18 23.00
CA LEU A 120 12.39 -7.53 21.67
C LEU A 120 10.87 -7.69 21.66
N CYS A 121 10.29 -8.44 22.60
CA CYS A 121 8.83 -8.56 22.75
C CYS A 121 8.16 -7.21 22.99
N HIS A 122 8.77 -6.33 23.78
CA HIS A 122 8.27 -4.99 24.01
C HIS A 122 8.33 -4.12 22.73
N CYS A 123 9.43 -4.19 21.98
CA CYS A 123 9.57 -3.50 20.70
C CYS A 123 8.56 -3.99 19.66
N ILE A 124 8.41 -5.32 19.50
CA ILE A 124 7.43 -5.92 18.58
C ILE A 124 6.01 -5.49 18.96
N ARG A 125 5.67 -5.55 20.25
CA ARG A 125 4.38 -5.08 20.73
C ARG A 125 4.18 -3.59 20.44
N SER A 126 5.19 -2.76 20.72
CA SER A 126 5.12 -1.32 20.45
C SER A 126 4.91 -1.05 18.96
N LEU A 127 5.64 -1.76 18.09
CA LEU A 127 5.51 -1.67 16.64
C LEU A 127 4.13 -2.13 16.17
N TRP A 128 3.58 -3.20 16.76
CA TRP A 128 2.23 -3.67 16.46
C TRP A 128 1.14 -2.69 16.87
N THR A 129 1.26 -2.14 18.07
CA THR A 129 0.29 -1.21 18.66
C THR A 129 0.24 0.13 17.91
N HIS A 130 1.37 0.61 17.42
CA HIS A 130 1.54 1.93 16.77
C HIS A 130 1.75 1.86 15.26
N GLY A 131 1.88 0.66 14.70
CA GLY A 131 2.07 0.45 13.28
C GLY A 131 0.83 0.77 12.45
N PRO A 132 0.95 0.65 11.12
CA PRO A 132 -0.17 0.83 10.22
C PRO A 132 -1.34 -0.09 10.58
N PRO A 133 -2.58 0.29 10.25
CA PRO A 133 -3.74 -0.50 10.61
C PRO A 133 -3.74 -1.84 9.81
N PRO A 134 -3.70 -3.02 10.47
CA PRO A 134 -3.58 -4.31 9.81
C PRO A 134 -4.67 -4.61 8.77
N ALA A 135 -5.96 -4.38 9.07
CA ALA A 135 -7.02 -4.68 8.10
C ALA A 135 -6.87 -3.90 6.78
N GLN A 136 -6.66 -2.59 6.85
CA GLN A 136 -6.47 -1.76 5.66
C GLN A 136 -5.14 -2.05 4.96
N SER A 137 -4.08 -2.39 5.71
CA SER A 137 -2.80 -2.80 5.13
C SER A 137 -2.89 -4.14 4.40
N LEU A 138 -3.62 -5.11 4.95
CA LEU A 138 -3.89 -6.40 4.30
C LEU A 138 -4.78 -6.23 3.07
N HIS A 139 -5.83 -5.40 3.15
CA HIS A 139 -6.64 -5.05 1.98
C HIS A 139 -5.77 -4.45 0.87
N LEU A 140 -4.92 -3.48 1.20
CA LEU A 140 -4.01 -2.85 0.24
C LEU A 140 -3.06 -3.87 -0.39
N LEU A 141 -2.49 -4.79 0.41
CA LEU A 141 -1.62 -5.85 -0.07
C LEU A 141 -2.35 -6.81 -1.02
N ILE A 142 -3.56 -7.25 -0.66
CA ILE A 142 -4.39 -8.14 -1.50
C ILE A 142 -4.72 -7.45 -2.83
N ALA A 143 -5.17 -6.20 -2.78
CA ALA A 143 -5.48 -5.43 -3.97
C ALA A 143 -4.24 -5.24 -4.88
N LEU A 144 -3.08 -4.95 -4.29
CA LEU A 144 -1.81 -4.86 -5.03
C LEU A 144 -1.41 -6.19 -5.66
N LEU A 145 -1.55 -7.31 -4.96
CA LEU A 145 -1.23 -8.64 -5.47
C LEU A 145 -2.15 -9.03 -6.64
N GLN A 146 -3.45 -8.81 -6.50
CA GLN A 146 -4.43 -9.05 -7.57
C GLN A 146 -4.13 -8.20 -8.81
N LEU A 147 -3.88 -6.91 -8.59
CA LEU A 147 -3.55 -5.95 -9.65
C LEU A 147 -2.21 -6.27 -10.33
N PHE A 148 -1.21 -6.72 -9.55
CA PHE A 148 0.08 -7.18 -10.06
C PHE A 148 -0.06 -8.45 -10.90
N ALA A 149 -0.80 -9.46 -10.42
CA ALA A 149 -1.06 -10.68 -11.19
C ALA A 149 -1.74 -10.36 -12.52
N HIS A 150 -2.76 -9.49 -12.52
CA HIS A 150 -3.40 -9.06 -13.75
C HIS A 150 -2.41 -8.39 -14.72
N GLN A 151 -1.57 -7.50 -14.18
CA GLN A 151 -0.58 -6.76 -14.97
C GLN A 151 0.48 -7.66 -15.61
N THR A 152 0.94 -8.72 -14.93
CA THR A 152 1.94 -9.64 -15.49
C THR A 152 1.39 -10.39 -16.70
N MET A 153 0.14 -10.84 -16.65
CA MET A 153 -0.52 -11.52 -17.77
C MET A 153 -0.83 -10.57 -18.92
N ILE A 154 -1.24 -9.33 -18.66
CA ILE A 154 -1.40 -8.31 -19.71
C ILE A 154 -0.09 -8.13 -20.48
N ALA A 155 1.05 -8.02 -19.78
CA ALA A 155 2.34 -7.87 -20.44
C ALA A 155 2.69 -9.05 -21.37
N GLN A 156 2.30 -10.29 -21.00
CA GLN A 156 2.47 -11.45 -21.88
C GLN A 156 1.58 -11.37 -23.12
N LEU A 157 0.32 -10.92 -22.99
CA LEU A 157 -0.56 -10.75 -24.14
C LEU A 157 0.02 -9.75 -25.16
N TYR A 158 0.63 -8.67 -24.69
CA TYR A 158 1.37 -7.74 -25.54
C TYR A 158 2.60 -8.40 -26.18
N ARG A 159 3.38 -9.18 -25.42
CA ARG A 159 4.60 -9.85 -25.91
C ARG A 159 4.31 -10.82 -27.04
N PHE A 160 3.21 -11.57 -26.95
CA PHE A 160 2.78 -12.51 -27.98
C PHE A 160 1.90 -11.88 -29.07
N GLY A 161 1.71 -10.56 -29.06
CA GLY A 161 1.03 -9.85 -30.14
C GLY A 161 -0.49 -10.00 -30.15
N PHE A 162 -1.11 -10.50 -29.08
CA PHE A 162 -2.56 -10.50 -28.92
C PHE A 162 -3.11 -9.08 -28.83
N ILE A 163 -2.34 -8.13 -28.31
CA ILE A 163 -2.73 -6.72 -28.17
C ILE A 163 -1.81 -5.86 -29.02
N ASN A 164 -2.38 -4.87 -29.72
CA ASN A 164 -1.62 -4.00 -30.61
C ASN A 164 -0.59 -3.14 -29.83
N SER A 165 0.63 -3.09 -30.35
CA SER A 165 1.72 -2.25 -29.84
C SER A 165 1.40 -0.75 -29.78
N GLY A 166 0.44 -0.26 -30.56
CA GLY A 166 -0.03 1.13 -30.48
C GLY A 166 -0.68 1.50 -29.14
N ASP A 167 -1.13 0.50 -28.37
CA ASP A 167 -1.84 0.68 -27.10
C ASP A 167 -0.93 0.52 -25.86
N PHE A 168 0.39 0.44 -26.03
CA PHE A 168 1.35 0.27 -24.90
C PHE A 168 1.24 1.33 -23.81
N LEU A 169 0.90 2.56 -24.20
CA LEU A 169 0.78 3.70 -23.28
C LEU A 169 -0.59 3.78 -22.62
N ASN A 170 -1.55 2.97 -23.05
CA ASN A 170 -2.89 3.04 -22.48
C ASN A 170 -2.82 2.59 -21.02
N SER A 171 -3.33 3.45 -20.14
CA SER A 171 -3.27 3.28 -18.70
C SER A 171 -4.66 3.05 -18.11
N GLU A 172 -4.70 2.55 -16.87
CA GLU A 172 -5.97 2.38 -16.16
C GLU A 172 -6.67 3.71 -15.81
N LEU A 173 -6.00 4.86 -16.04
CA LEU A 173 -6.57 6.21 -15.90
C LEU A 173 -7.11 6.79 -17.20
N ASP A 174 -7.02 6.09 -18.33
CA ASP A 174 -7.44 6.63 -19.63
C ASP A 174 -8.94 6.93 -19.68
N PHE A 175 -9.74 6.36 -18.77
CA PHE A 175 -11.15 6.72 -18.58
C PHE A 175 -11.36 8.20 -18.27
N ALA A 176 -10.42 8.83 -17.56
CA ALA A 176 -10.53 10.23 -17.18
C ALA A 176 -10.36 11.16 -18.39
N PHE A 177 -9.60 10.73 -19.41
CA PHE A 177 -9.18 11.58 -20.53
C PHE A 177 -9.79 11.18 -21.89
N GLN A 178 -10.22 9.92 -22.09
CA GLN A 178 -10.75 9.40 -23.37
C GLN A 178 -12.22 8.93 -23.28
N ARG A 179 -13.08 9.74 -22.66
CA ARG A 179 -14.51 9.42 -22.46
C ARG A 179 -15.26 9.00 -23.73
N ALA A 180 -14.94 9.61 -24.88
CA ALA A 180 -15.58 9.30 -26.17
C ALA A 180 -15.21 7.90 -26.72
N ARG A 181 -13.96 7.46 -26.53
CA ARG A 181 -13.48 6.15 -27.01
C ARG A 181 -14.07 5.01 -26.18
N GLN A 182 -14.37 5.27 -24.90
CA GLN A 182 -14.96 4.30 -23.98
C GLN A 182 -16.48 4.14 -24.15
N LEU A 183 -17.20 5.21 -24.53
CA LEU A 183 -18.63 5.09 -24.86
C LEU A 183 -18.82 4.15 -26.06
N ALA A 184 -17.90 4.19 -27.03
CA ALA A 184 -17.90 3.31 -28.19
C ALA A 184 -17.58 1.84 -27.86
N THR A 185 -16.81 1.56 -26.81
CA THR A 185 -16.47 0.17 -26.40
C THR A 185 -17.50 -0.48 -25.47
N ASN A 186 -18.37 0.30 -24.82
CA ASN A 186 -19.40 -0.21 -23.89
C ASN A 186 -20.80 -0.32 -24.51
N LEU A 187 -21.00 0.19 -25.73
CA LEU A 187 -22.18 -0.08 -26.53
C LEU A 187 -21.97 -1.39 -27.30
N PRO A 188 -22.99 -2.23 -27.48
CA PRO A 188 -22.94 -3.35 -28.42
C PRO A 188 -22.86 -2.77 -29.84
N MET A 189 -21.65 -2.41 -30.28
CA MET A 189 -21.41 -1.91 -31.62
C MET A 189 -21.22 -3.09 -32.57
N GLY A 190 -22.15 -3.23 -33.52
CA GLY A 190 -22.09 -4.21 -34.58
C GLY A 190 -20.79 -4.15 -35.38
N GLU A 191 -20.21 -5.33 -35.54
CA GLU A 191 -19.34 -5.86 -36.62
C GLU A 191 -18.13 -5.08 -37.17
N THR A 192 -17.91 -3.81 -36.86
CA THR A 192 -16.97 -2.99 -37.67
C THR A 192 -15.57 -2.77 -37.07
N ARG A 193 -15.24 -3.38 -35.92
CA ARG A 193 -13.93 -3.18 -35.23
C ARG A 193 -13.11 -4.45 -34.99
N LEU A 194 -13.47 -5.57 -35.62
CA LEU A 194 -12.63 -6.78 -35.63
C LEU A 194 -11.32 -6.62 -36.44
N GLN A 195 -11.10 -5.48 -37.13
CA GLN A 195 -9.85 -5.24 -37.86
C GLN A 195 -8.61 -5.05 -36.98
N SER A 196 -8.77 -4.84 -35.66
CA SER A 196 -7.64 -4.68 -34.72
C SER A 196 -7.09 -6.00 -34.17
N PHE A 197 -7.83 -7.11 -34.34
CA PHE A 197 -7.35 -8.47 -34.09
C PHE A 197 -7.28 -9.17 -35.44
N ARG A 198 -6.10 -9.18 -36.06
CA ARG A 198 -5.88 -9.87 -37.34
C ARG A 198 -5.76 -11.38 -37.07
N ILE A 199 -6.84 -12.00 -36.63
CA ILE A 199 -6.99 -13.46 -36.59
C ILE A 199 -8.04 -13.79 -37.65
N THR A 200 -7.61 -14.52 -38.68
CA THR A 200 -8.45 -14.95 -39.78
C THR A 200 -9.55 -15.87 -39.25
N SER A 201 -10.78 -15.67 -39.71
CA SER A 201 -11.98 -16.43 -39.29
C SER A 201 -11.86 -17.94 -39.51
N GLU A 202 -10.93 -18.38 -40.35
CA GLU A 202 -10.64 -19.79 -40.62
C GLU A 202 -9.75 -20.47 -39.57
N GLU A 203 -8.92 -19.74 -38.81
CA GLU A 203 -8.16 -20.29 -37.67
C GLU A 203 -8.98 -20.32 -36.36
N LEU A 204 -10.09 -19.57 -36.32
CA LEU A 204 -10.94 -19.39 -35.13
C LEU A 204 -12.08 -20.42 -35.00
N SER A 205 -12.28 -21.28 -36.00
CA SER A 205 -13.41 -22.22 -36.07
C SER A 205 -13.17 -23.54 -35.32
N ALA A 206 -11.98 -23.76 -34.77
CA ALA A 206 -11.56 -25.04 -34.19
C ALA A 206 -11.62 -25.12 -32.65
N SER A 207 -12.18 -24.14 -31.92
CA SER A 207 -12.51 -24.33 -30.50
C SER A 207 -13.88 -23.73 -30.14
N PRO A 208 -14.77 -24.52 -29.49
CA PRO A 208 -16.07 -24.01 -29.11
C PRO A 208 -15.92 -23.20 -27.81
N LEU A 209 -16.44 -21.96 -27.83
CA LEU A 209 -16.87 -21.15 -26.67
C LEU A 209 -15.88 -20.19 -25.97
N ALA A 210 -14.57 -20.17 -26.26
CA ALA A 210 -13.62 -19.27 -25.59
C ALA A 210 -13.45 -17.83 -26.16
N PRO A 211 -13.53 -17.55 -27.48
CA PRO A 211 -13.06 -16.26 -28.03
C PRO A 211 -13.99 -15.07 -27.76
N ASN A 212 -15.28 -15.30 -27.51
CA ASN A 212 -16.26 -14.21 -27.27
C ASN A 212 -16.27 -13.71 -25.82
N LEU A 213 -15.75 -14.47 -24.86
CA LEU A 213 -15.78 -14.13 -23.42
C LEU A 213 -14.46 -13.57 -22.90
N LEU A 214 -13.34 -13.86 -23.55
CA LEU A 214 -12.01 -13.33 -23.18
C LEU A 214 -11.98 -11.79 -23.17
N PRO A 215 -12.46 -11.06 -24.19
CA PRO A 215 -12.49 -9.60 -24.12
C PRO A 215 -13.47 -9.12 -23.03
N ILE A 216 -14.62 -9.77 -22.83
CA ILE A 216 -15.59 -9.36 -21.81
C ILE A 216 -15.04 -9.54 -20.38
N LEU A 217 -14.33 -10.64 -20.10
CA LEU A 217 -13.72 -10.90 -18.79
C LEU A 217 -12.42 -10.13 -18.55
N MET A 218 -11.64 -9.88 -19.61
CA MET A 218 -10.45 -9.03 -19.56
C MET A 218 -10.83 -7.55 -19.38
N HIS A 219 -12.05 -7.16 -19.78
CA HIS A 219 -12.60 -5.81 -19.67
C HIS A 219 -13.76 -5.73 -18.68
N ALA A 220 -13.77 -6.54 -17.61
CA ALA A 220 -14.65 -6.27 -16.47
C ALA A 220 -14.27 -4.90 -15.87
N ARG A 221 -14.87 -3.86 -16.43
CA ARG A 221 -14.59 -2.45 -16.18
C ARG A 221 -15.86 -1.84 -15.62
N LEU A 222 -15.81 -1.40 -14.37
CA LEU A 222 -16.88 -0.62 -13.79
C LEU A 222 -16.69 0.83 -14.25
N PHE A 223 -17.56 1.32 -15.14
CA PHE A 223 -17.45 2.66 -15.74
C PHE A 223 -16.11 2.94 -16.45
N GLY A 224 -15.54 1.93 -17.12
CA GLY A 224 -14.25 2.07 -17.81
C GLY A 224 -13.00 1.87 -16.93
N ILE A 225 -13.17 1.61 -15.63
CA ILE A 225 -12.09 1.35 -14.65
C ILE A 225 -12.03 -0.16 -14.36
N PRO A 226 -10.90 -0.85 -14.49
CA PRO A 226 -10.82 -2.26 -14.10
C PRO A 226 -11.09 -2.40 -12.58
N LEU A 227 -11.89 -3.40 -12.20
CA LEU A 227 -12.33 -3.55 -10.81
C LEU A 227 -11.16 -3.74 -9.84
N GLU A 228 -10.06 -4.36 -10.27
CA GLU A 228 -8.85 -4.56 -9.48
C GLU A 228 -8.21 -3.21 -9.10
N PHE A 229 -8.20 -2.26 -10.03
CA PHE A 229 -7.67 -0.93 -9.79
C PHE A 229 -8.62 -0.10 -8.92
N ALA A 230 -9.94 -0.25 -9.12
CA ALA A 230 -10.93 0.38 -8.23
C ALA A 230 -10.81 -0.14 -6.78
N ASN A 231 -10.61 -1.45 -6.61
CA ASN A 231 -10.37 -2.07 -5.31
C ASN A 231 -9.08 -1.52 -4.65
N PHE A 232 -8.02 -1.34 -5.45
CA PHE A 232 -6.80 -0.72 -4.99
C PHE A 232 -6.98 0.75 -4.54
N ILE A 233 -7.73 1.56 -5.29
CA ILE A 233 -8.08 2.93 -4.89
C ILE A 233 -8.88 2.94 -3.58
N LEU A 234 -9.87 2.05 -3.45
CA LEU A 234 -10.67 1.91 -2.23
C LEU A 234 -9.79 1.60 -1.02
N ALA A 235 -8.84 0.67 -1.16
CA ALA A 235 -7.90 0.31 -0.11
C ALA A 235 -7.00 1.50 0.31
N LEU A 236 -6.53 2.28 -0.66
CA LEU A 236 -5.73 3.49 -0.40
C LEU A 236 -6.54 4.58 0.36
N ILE A 237 -7.79 4.79 -0.02
CA ILE A 237 -8.69 5.74 0.66
C ILE A 237 -8.94 5.28 2.10
N ALA A 238 -9.27 4.00 2.30
CA ALA A 238 -9.47 3.44 3.63
C ALA A 238 -8.22 3.60 4.51
N PHE A 239 -7.03 3.32 3.96
CA PHE A 239 -5.77 3.51 4.67
C PHE A 239 -5.52 4.98 5.07
N SER A 240 -5.80 5.93 4.17
CA SER A 240 -5.58 7.36 4.39
C SER A 240 -6.50 7.99 5.45
N THR A 241 -7.62 7.34 5.77
CA THR A 241 -8.61 7.84 6.74
C THR A 241 -8.46 7.18 8.10
N THR A 242 -8.15 5.88 8.16
CA THR A 242 -8.09 5.14 9.42
C THR A 242 -6.83 5.40 10.21
N TYR A 243 -5.67 5.51 9.56
CA TYR A 243 -4.40 5.70 10.30
C TYR A 243 -4.32 7.05 11.04
N PRO A 244 -4.74 8.18 10.43
CA PRO A 244 -4.74 9.49 11.12
C PRO A 244 -5.83 9.64 12.17
N ALA A 245 -6.91 8.85 12.10
CA ALA A 245 -8.05 8.93 13.02
C ALA A 245 -7.65 8.71 14.48
N VAL A 246 -6.53 8.02 14.73
CA VAL A 246 -5.91 7.82 16.05
C VAL A 246 -5.67 9.15 16.78
N PHE A 247 -5.28 10.18 16.05
CA PHE A 247 -4.97 11.50 16.62
C PHE A 247 -6.20 12.42 16.74
N TRP A 248 -7.36 12.03 16.22
CA TRP A 248 -8.54 12.90 16.12
C TRP A 248 -8.96 13.54 17.46
N ARG A 249 -8.84 12.78 18.56
CA ARG A 249 -9.15 13.28 19.91
C ARG A 249 -8.00 14.08 20.52
N ALA A 250 -6.76 13.79 20.16
CA ALA A 250 -5.57 14.45 20.69
C ALA A 250 -5.33 15.81 20.03
N SER A 251 -5.35 15.86 18.70
CA SER A 251 -5.21 17.07 17.90
C SER A 251 -5.91 16.90 16.55
N ARG A 252 -7.00 17.65 16.34
CA ARG A 252 -7.77 17.61 15.09
C ARG A 252 -6.95 18.13 13.90
N ALA A 253 -6.24 19.24 14.08
CA ALA A 253 -5.41 19.83 13.04
C ALA A 253 -4.31 18.87 12.56
N PHE A 254 -3.62 18.20 13.48
CA PHE A 254 -2.60 17.20 13.14
C PHE A 254 -3.21 15.99 12.42
N SER A 255 -4.36 15.50 12.86
CA SER A 255 -5.08 14.40 12.21
C SER A 255 -5.47 14.73 10.76
N ILE A 256 -5.93 15.96 10.50
CA ILE A 256 -6.26 16.44 9.14
C ILE A 256 -5.00 16.54 8.27
N LEU A 257 -3.93 17.17 8.78
CA LEU A 257 -2.66 17.28 8.04
C LEU A 257 -2.07 15.90 7.73
N PHE A 258 -2.14 14.97 8.68
CA PHE A 258 -1.68 13.60 8.48
C PHE A 258 -2.54 12.87 7.44
N SER A 259 -3.87 13.05 7.43
CA SER A 259 -4.73 12.49 6.40
C SER A 259 -4.45 13.07 5.01
N LEU A 260 -4.23 14.38 4.90
CA LEU A 260 -3.82 15.02 3.64
C LEU A 260 -2.48 14.45 3.14
N PHE A 261 -1.49 14.29 4.03
CA PHE A 261 -0.22 13.65 3.70
C PHE A 261 -0.42 12.24 3.16
N LEU A 262 -1.27 11.42 3.81
CA LEU A 262 -1.56 10.07 3.33
C LEU A 262 -2.32 10.06 2.00
N PHE A 263 -3.17 11.04 1.75
CA PHE A 263 -3.86 11.18 0.47
C PHE A 263 -2.88 11.47 -0.67
N VAL A 264 -1.94 12.41 -0.47
CA VAL A 264 -0.85 12.68 -1.43
C VAL A 264 0.03 11.44 -1.61
N GLN A 265 0.33 10.73 -0.52
CA GLN A 265 1.09 9.48 -0.59
C GLN A 265 0.34 8.42 -1.40
N SER A 266 -0.96 8.24 -1.19
CA SER A 266 -1.81 7.34 -1.96
C SER A 266 -1.78 7.67 -3.46
N ALA A 267 -1.87 8.95 -3.83
CA ALA A 267 -1.73 9.39 -5.21
C ALA A 267 -0.34 9.05 -5.79
N ASN A 268 0.73 9.22 -5.01
CA ASN A 268 2.09 8.85 -5.41
C ASN A 268 2.25 7.32 -5.60
N ILE A 269 1.64 6.49 -4.73
CA ILE A 269 1.63 5.03 -4.90
C ILE A 269 0.89 4.67 -6.20
N MET A 270 -0.28 5.27 -6.43
CA MET A 270 -1.05 5.07 -7.66
C MET A 270 -0.23 5.43 -8.91
N TRP A 271 0.43 6.59 -8.93
CA TRP A 271 1.28 7.01 -10.04
C TRP A 271 2.48 6.08 -10.27
N THR A 272 3.05 5.58 -9.17
CA THR A 272 4.14 4.59 -9.22
C THR A 272 3.69 3.29 -9.87
N TYR A 273 2.48 2.81 -9.55
CA TYR A 273 1.89 1.64 -10.21
C TYR A 273 1.67 1.87 -11.71
N LEU A 274 1.13 3.03 -12.11
CA LEU A 274 0.88 3.33 -13.52
C LEU A 274 2.19 3.41 -14.32
N GLY A 275 3.22 4.06 -13.77
CA GLY A 275 4.55 4.10 -14.35
C GLY A 275 5.17 2.71 -14.50
N PHE A 276 5.09 1.88 -13.45
CA PHE A 276 5.52 0.48 -13.49
C PHE A 276 4.75 -0.31 -14.56
N SER A 277 3.42 -0.16 -14.62
CA SER A 277 2.56 -0.87 -15.56
C SER A 277 2.98 -0.65 -17.01
N ILE A 278 3.19 0.60 -17.41
CA ILE A 278 3.61 0.97 -18.76
C ILE A 278 5.03 0.47 -19.05
N LEU A 279 5.97 0.77 -18.16
CA LEU A 279 7.38 0.38 -18.33
C LEU A 279 7.54 -1.14 -18.42
N PHE A 280 6.84 -1.88 -17.58
CA PHE A 280 6.91 -3.34 -17.55
C PHE A 280 6.37 -3.96 -18.84
N ARG A 281 5.23 -3.47 -19.37
CA ARG A 281 4.68 -3.92 -20.66
C ARG A 281 5.68 -3.70 -21.81
N ILE A 282 6.28 -2.51 -21.87
CA ILE A 282 7.23 -2.16 -22.92
C ILE A 282 8.52 -2.98 -22.79
N GLN A 283 9.06 -3.15 -21.58
CA GLN A 283 10.28 -3.92 -21.39
C GLN A 283 10.09 -5.42 -21.61
N GLU A 284 8.99 -6.01 -21.12
CA GLU A 284 8.74 -7.44 -21.29
C GLU A 284 8.57 -7.82 -22.78
N THR A 285 7.96 -6.94 -23.58
CA THR A 285 7.81 -7.13 -25.03
C THR A 285 9.14 -6.95 -25.77
N ASN A 286 9.90 -5.91 -25.44
CA ASN A 286 11.10 -5.56 -26.19
C ASN A 286 12.34 -6.34 -25.76
N PHE A 287 12.46 -6.73 -24.49
CA PHE A 287 13.68 -7.39 -24.00
C PHE A 287 13.86 -8.80 -24.59
N TYR A 288 12.76 -9.54 -24.75
CA TYR A 288 12.75 -10.90 -25.30
C TYR A 288 12.42 -10.95 -26.80
N GLY A 289 12.07 -9.81 -27.40
CA GLY A 289 11.79 -9.71 -28.83
C GLY A 289 13.08 -9.72 -29.68
N PRO A 290 13.07 -10.35 -30.87
CA PRO A 290 14.20 -10.30 -31.79
C PRO A 290 14.42 -8.90 -32.38
N ARG A 291 13.36 -8.08 -32.42
CA ARG A 291 13.42 -6.67 -32.85
C ARG A 291 12.58 -5.83 -31.90
N PRO A 292 13.04 -4.62 -31.55
CA PRO A 292 12.24 -3.74 -30.73
C PRO A 292 11.05 -3.17 -31.52
N VAL A 293 9.89 -3.13 -30.86
CA VAL A 293 8.59 -2.73 -31.41
C VAL A 293 8.03 -1.52 -30.66
N GLY A 294 7.45 -0.60 -31.43
CA GLY A 294 6.87 0.64 -30.91
C GLY A 294 7.90 1.51 -30.17
N MET A 295 7.47 2.14 -29.08
CA MET A 295 8.35 3.06 -28.33
C MET A 295 9.47 2.36 -27.55
N GLY A 296 9.47 1.03 -27.47
CA GLY A 296 10.54 0.28 -26.82
C GLY A 296 11.87 0.29 -27.59
N GLN A 297 11.87 0.73 -28.85
CA GLN A 297 13.11 0.94 -29.63
C GLN A 297 14.08 1.91 -28.96
N HIS A 298 13.56 2.94 -28.28
CA HIS A 298 14.40 3.93 -27.62
C HIS A 298 14.95 3.42 -26.29
N LEU A 299 14.25 2.47 -25.65
CA LEU A 299 14.71 1.81 -24.45
C LEU A 299 15.63 0.62 -24.75
N TRP A 300 15.62 0.10 -25.98
CA TRP A 300 16.48 -1.01 -26.41
C TRP A 300 17.97 -0.66 -26.27
N ALA A 301 18.36 0.59 -26.53
CA ALA A 301 19.74 1.05 -26.34
C ALA A 301 20.21 0.95 -24.88
N LEU A 302 19.29 1.00 -23.91
CA LEU A 302 19.57 0.85 -22.48
C LEU A 302 19.63 -0.61 -22.03
N ARG A 303 19.45 -1.59 -22.93
CA ARG A 303 19.59 -3.02 -22.64
C ARG A 303 20.98 -3.39 -22.11
N SER A 304 22.00 -2.60 -22.43
CA SER A 304 23.37 -2.73 -21.92
C SER A 304 23.51 -2.49 -20.41
N LEU A 305 22.46 -1.95 -19.75
CA LEU A 305 22.34 -1.83 -18.30
C LEU A 305 21.37 -2.88 -17.75
N PRO A 306 21.72 -4.18 -17.78
CA PRO A 306 20.81 -5.28 -17.44
C PRO A 306 20.32 -5.21 -15.99
N PHE A 307 21.10 -4.60 -15.08
CA PHE A 307 20.70 -4.47 -13.68
C PHE A 307 19.51 -3.51 -13.48
N LEU A 308 19.31 -2.54 -14.37
CA LEU A 308 18.33 -1.46 -14.18
C LEU A 308 17.07 -1.64 -15.01
N PHE A 309 17.19 -2.12 -16.25
CA PHE A 309 16.07 -2.17 -17.20
C PHE A 309 15.59 -3.59 -17.54
N HIS A 310 16.10 -4.63 -16.88
CA HIS A 310 15.57 -5.98 -17.00
C HIS A 310 14.16 -6.07 -16.40
N PRO A 311 13.20 -6.80 -17.01
CA PRO A 311 11.82 -6.91 -16.50
C PRO A 311 11.73 -7.34 -15.03
N LEU A 312 12.55 -8.31 -14.62
CA LEU A 312 12.65 -8.73 -13.21
C LEU A 312 13.20 -7.62 -12.28
N ALA A 313 14.14 -6.81 -12.76
CA ALA A 313 14.66 -5.68 -11.98
C ALA A 313 13.58 -4.59 -11.81
N LEU A 314 12.74 -4.37 -12.83
CA LEU A 314 11.57 -3.49 -12.70
C LEU A 314 10.56 -3.99 -11.67
N ILE A 315 10.30 -5.30 -11.61
CA ILE A 315 9.46 -5.90 -10.58
C ILE A 315 10.08 -5.70 -9.20
N ALA A 316 11.37 -6.01 -9.04
CA ALA A 316 12.07 -5.88 -7.77
C ALA A 316 12.10 -4.43 -7.26
N THR A 317 12.42 -3.48 -8.15
CA THR A 317 12.42 -2.04 -7.82
C THR A 317 11.02 -1.53 -7.51
N PHE A 318 9.99 -1.97 -8.23
CA PHE A 318 8.59 -1.63 -7.92
C PHE A 318 8.19 -2.06 -6.50
N TRP A 319 8.40 -3.34 -6.15
CA TRP A 319 8.08 -3.83 -4.80
C TRP A 319 8.92 -3.16 -3.72
N LEU A 320 10.21 -2.92 -3.98
CA LEU A 320 11.08 -2.19 -3.06
C LEU A 320 10.56 -0.77 -2.81
N VAL A 321 10.22 -0.02 -3.86
CA VAL A 321 9.65 1.33 -3.74
C VAL A 321 8.36 1.30 -2.94
N LEU A 322 7.46 0.34 -3.21
CA LEU A 322 6.22 0.20 -2.44
C LEU A 322 6.50 -0.05 -0.96
N SER A 323 7.40 -0.98 -0.63
CA SER A 323 7.78 -1.26 0.77
C SER A 323 8.32 0.00 1.47
N LEU A 324 9.20 0.76 0.82
CA LEU A 324 9.73 2.00 1.37
C LEU A 324 8.65 3.06 1.54
N MET A 325 7.76 3.20 0.57
CA MET A 325 6.63 4.14 0.63
C MET A 325 5.65 3.81 1.77
N GLN A 326 5.51 2.54 2.17
CA GLN A 326 4.70 2.13 3.33
C GLN A 326 5.36 2.44 4.68
N LEU A 327 6.68 2.64 4.72
CA LEU A 327 7.39 3.05 5.94
C LEU A 327 7.23 4.56 6.22
N ALA A 328 6.97 5.39 5.20
CA ALA A 328 6.88 6.84 5.36
C ALA A 328 5.77 7.29 6.35
N PRO A 329 4.54 6.74 6.29
CA PRO A 329 3.49 7.02 7.28
C PRO A 329 3.90 6.77 8.74
N ILE A 330 4.74 5.76 8.97
CA ILE A 330 5.19 5.36 10.32
C ILE A 330 6.08 6.45 10.92
N ALA A 331 6.90 7.12 10.10
CA ALA A 331 7.73 8.24 10.52
C ALA A 331 6.85 9.40 11.06
N LEU A 332 5.82 9.78 10.30
CA LEU A 332 4.92 10.86 10.70
C LEU A 332 4.06 10.49 11.91
N TYR A 333 3.59 9.24 11.99
CA TYR A 333 2.89 8.73 13.17
C TYR A 333 3.79 8.79 14.42
N SER A 334 5.03 8.31 14.31
CA SER A 334 5.97 8.28 15.44
C SER A 334 6.31 9.67 15.94
N PHE A 335 6.46 10.65 15.04
CA PHE A 335 6.60 12.07 15.39
C PHE A 335 5.38 12.59 16.18
N GLY A 336 4.16 12.38 15.68
CA GLY A 336 2.93 12.81 16.35
C GLY A 336 2.74 12.15 17.71
N TYR A 337 3.07 10.86 17.81
CA TYR A 337 2.98 10.09 19.05
C TYR A 337 4.01 10.56 20.09
N ALA A 338 5.26 10.82 19.68
CA ALA A 338 6.30 11.35 20.57
C ALA A 338 5.93 12.71 21.16
N LYS A 339 5.36 13.62 20.36
CA LYS A 339 4.86 14.91 20.84
C LYS A 339 3.68 14.75 21.81
N PHE A 340 2.78 13.82 21.53
CA PHE A 340 1.65 13.54 22.41
C PHE A 340 2.08 12.96 23.77
N THR A 341 3.02 12.02 23.79
CA THR A 341 3.53 11.42 25.03
C THR A 341 4.30 12.42 25.89
N SER A 342 5.11 13.29 25.26
CA SER A 342 5.80 14.40 25.91
C SER A 342 4.81 15.40 26.55
N SER A 343 3.76 15.79 25.81
CA SER A 343 2.72 16.68 26.36
C SER A 343 2.01 16.04 27.56
N GLN A 344 1.69 14.75 27.48
CA GLN A 344 1.09 14.03 28.60
C GLN A 344 2.02 13.88 29.80
N SER A 345 3.31 13.63 29.61
CA SER A 345 4.26 13.55 30.72
C SER A 345 4.33 14.91 31.42
N LYS A 346 4.46 16.02 30.66
CA LYS A 346 4.46 17.38 31.19
C LYS A 346 3.20 17.67 32.03
N LEU A 347 2.01 17.36 31.52
CA LEU A 347 0.76 17.53 32.27
C LEU A 347 0.68 16.66 33.54
N ARG A 348 1.18 15.42 33.51
CA ARG A 348 1.21 14.54 34.69
C ARG A 348 2.19 15.04 35.75
N HIS A 349 3.31 15.63 35.34
CA HIS A 349 4.28 16.25 36.23
C HIS A 349 3.70 17.51 36.88
N LEU A 350 3.11 18.41 36.10
CA LEU A 350 2.42 19.60 36.62
C LEU A 350 1.30 19.25 37.60
N ASN A 351 0.47 18.24 37.26
CA ASN A 351 -0.57 17.76 38.17
C ASN A 351 -0.01 17.12 39.44
N ARG A 352 1.19 16.52 39.40
CA ARG A 352 1.88 16.03 40.60
C ARG A 352 2.38 17.19 41.45
N CYS A 353 3.06 18.18 40.87
CA CYS A 353 3.51 19.40 41.57
C CYS A 353 2.33 20.13 42.24
N ARG A 354 1.19 20.25 41.54
CA ARG A 354 -0.04 20.86 42.06
C ARG A 354 -0.70 20.05 43.19
N ARG A 355 -0.61 18.72 43.17
CA ARG A 355 -1.12 17.87 44.24
C ARG A 355 -0.23 17.85 45.47
N SER A 356 1.09 17.97 45.29
CA SER A 356 2.03 18.07 46.41
C SER A 356 1.98 19.44 47.09
N ASN A 357 1.60 20.51 46.38
CA ASN A 357 1.42 21.86 46.94
C ASN A 357 0.05 22.45 46.56
N PRO A 358 -0.98 22.33 47.42
CA PRO A 358 -2.32 22.89 47.17
C PRO A 358 -2.35 24.44 47.15
N SER A 359 -1.29 25.10 47.62
CA SER A 359 -1.09 26.57 47.55
C SER A 359 -0.61 27.09 46.18
N PHE A 360 -0.48 26.22 45.17
CA PHE A 360 -0.04 26.53 43.79
C PHE A 360 -0.93 27.55 43.01
N GLY A 361 -1.90 28.19 43.66
CA GLY A 361 -2.75 29.23 43.06
C GLY A 361 -3.26 30.30 44.04
N ARG A 362 -2.71 30.40 45.25
CA ARG A 362 -3.08 31.43 46.23
C ARG A 362 -1.81 31.95 46.94
N SER A 363 -1.41 33.16 46.60
CA SER A 363 -0.30 33.97 47.16
C SER A 363 0.94 34.09 46.26
N PRO A 364 1.41 35.33 45.95
CA PRO A 364 2.66 35.60 45.24
C PRO A 364 3.90 35.58 46.16
N GLN A 365 3.78 35.11 47.41
CA GLN A 365 4.90 35.07 48.36
C GLN A 365 5.11 33.67 48.91
N ILE A 366 5.95 32.89 48.24
CA ILE A 366 7.01 32.01 48.78
C ILE A 366 7.90 31.81 47.55
N LYS A 367 9.22 31.98 47.65
CA LYS A 367 10.14 31.91 46.50
C LYS A 367 11.18 30.78 46.62
N THR A 368 11.03 29.89 47.60
CA THR A 368 12.13 28.99 48.02
C THR A 368 11.91 27.49 47.74
N ASN A 369 10.76 27.05 47.21
CA ASN A 369 10.50 25.62 46.91
C ASN A 369 10.17 25.33 45.43
N TYR A 370 10.47 26.25 44.51
CA TYR A 370 10.03 26.19 43.10
C TYR A 370 11.09 25.64 42.12
N GLU A 371 12.35 25.54 42.53
CA GLU A 371 13.45 25.01 41.71
C GLU A 371 13.23 23.59 41.15
N PRO A 372 12.66 22.61 41.87
CA PRO A 372 12.60 21.24 41.35
C PRO A 372 11.55 21.04 40.24
N CYS A 373 10.49 21.85 40.16
CA CYS A 373 9.54 21.77 39.02
C CYS A 373 10.05 22.55 37.80
N ILE A 374 10.87 23.60 37.97
CA ILE A 374 11.49 24.38 36.87
C ILE A 374 12.66 23.60 36.26
N GLN A 375 13.58 23.05 37.07
CA GLN A 375 14.67 22.19 36.58
C GLN A 375 14.14 20.92 35.90
N ALA A 376 13.02 20.37 36.36
CA ALA A 376 12.37 19.24 35.70
C ALA A 376 11.73 19.63 34.34
N GLU A 377 11.30 20.88 34.18
CA GLU A 377 10.81 21.39 32.90
C GLU A 377 11.96 21.48 31.89
N ASP A 378 13.13 21.98 32.31
CA ASP A 378 14.34 22.07 31.49
C ASP A 378 14.89 20.69 31.05
N ILE A 379 14.86 19.70 31.95
CA ILE A 379 15.28 18.32 31.65
C ILE A 379 14.32 17.64 30.67
N VAL A 380 13.01 17.85 30.81
CA VAL A 380 12.01 17.32 29.86
C VAL A 380 12.11 18.03 28.51
N THR A 381 12.36 19.34 28.49
CA THR A 381 12.53 20.06 27.23
C THR A 381 13.80 19.65 26.47
N SER A 382 14.92 19.44 27.17
CA SER A 382 16.17 18.99 26.54
C SER A 382 16.07 17.55 26.01
N SER A 383 15.38 16.63 26.70
CA SER A 383 15.14 15.28 26.15
C SER A 383 14.20 15.31 24.93
N THR A 384 13.22 16.20 24.90
CA THR A 384 12.28 16.32 23.77
C THR A 384 12.86 16.95 22.52
N PHE A 385 13.97 17.68 22.65
CA PHE A 385 14.71 18.23 21.51
C PHE A 385 15.43 17.11 20.74
N CYS A 386 16.07 16.18 21.46
CA CYS A 386 16.74 15.01 20.87
C CYS A 386 15.74 13.96 20.34
N ASP A 387 14.59 13.76 21.03
CA ASP A 387 13.56 12.79 20.60
C ASP A 387 12.84 13.21 19.30
N GLY A 388 12.86 14.49 18.94
CA GLY A 388 12.32 14.99 17.68
C GLY A 388 13.21 14.70 16.47
N LEU A 389 14.52 14.56 16.66
CA LEU A 389 15.49 14.45 15.56
C LEU A 389 15.42 13.08 14.86
N THR A 390 15.16 12.00 15.61
CA THR A 390 15.11 10.63 15.08
C THR A 390 14.09 10.43 13.94
N PRO A 391 12.80 10.84 14.07
CA PRO A 391 11.85 10.69 12.97
C PRO A 391 12.21 11.57 11.76
N HIS A 392 12.84 12.73 11.97
CA HIS A 392 13.31 13.60 10.88
C HIS A 392 14.45 12.95 10.09
N VAL A 393 15.49 12.44 10.77
CA VAL A 393 16.60 11.73 10.11
C VAL A 393 16.08 10.51 9.37
N PHE A 394 15.20 9.72 9.99
CA PHE A 394 14.58 8.57 9.32
C PHE A 394 13.80 8.99 8.06
N SER A 395 13.03 10.08 8.12
CA SER A 395 12.29 10.58 6.96
C SER A 395 13.20 11.06 5.83
N ILE A 396 14.31 11.74 6.14
CA ILE A 396 15.27 12.20 5.13
C ILE A 396 15.94 11.01 4.45
N THR A 397 16.43 10.05 5.24
CA THR A 397 17.06 8.84 4.71
C THR A 397 16.08 8.05 3.83
N LEU A 398 14.83 7.92 4.26
CA LEU A 398 13.79 7.26 3.48
C LEU A 398 13.50 7.98 2.16
N LEU A 399 13.43 9.31 2.18
CA LEU A 399 13.22 10.13 0.98
C LEU A 399 14.35 9.95 -0.02
N LEU A 400 15.61 10.02 0.43
CA LEU A 400 16.79 9.82 -0.41
C LEU A 400 16.79 8.41 -1.04
N LEU A 401 16.45 7.39 -0.25
CA LEU A 401 16.37 6.01 -0.72
C LEU A 401 15.26 5.84 -1.76
N VAL A 402 14.05 6.37 -1.52
CA VAL A 402 12.95 6.33 -2.49
C VAL A 402 13.33 7.05 -3.79
N ALA A 403 13.96 8.22 -3.69
CA ALA A 403 14.42 8.98 -4.85
C ALA A 403 15.46 8.20 -5.67
N ALA A 404 16.45 7.60 -4.99
CA ALA A 404 17.50 6.80 -5.64
C ALA A 404 16.91 5.58 -6.37
N VAL A 405 15.96 4.86 -5.76
CA VAL A 405 15.33 3.68 -6.38
C VAL A 405 14.39 4.06 -7.52
N LYS A 406 13.68 5.22 -7.44
CA LYS A 406 12.77 5.68 -8.50
C LYS A 406 13.48 6.33 -9.70
N ALA A 407 14.67 6.89 -9.52
CA ALA A 407 15.35 7.67 -10.55
C ALA A 407 15.47 6.96 -11.93
N PRO A 408 15.85 5.67 -12.01
CA PRO A 408 15.95 4.97 -13.29
C PRO A 408 14.61 4.85 -14.02
N ALA A 409 13.52 4.60 -13.28
CA ALA A 409 12.18 4.49 -13.84
C ALA A 409 11.68 5.86 -14.36
N PHE A 410 11.94 6.94 -13.63
CA PHE A 410 11.62 8.29 -14.09
C PHE A 410 12.38 8.67 -15.36
N TYR A 411 13.66 8.33 -15.44
CA TYR A 411 14.46 8.58 -16.63
C TYR A 411 13.89 7.84 -17.86
N ALA A 412 13.56 6.54 -17.71
CA ALA A 412 12.97 5.76 -18.79
C ALA A 412 11.60 6.29 -19.24
N ILE A 413 10.73 6.67 -18.31
CA ILE A 413 9.42 7.27 -18.64
C ILE A 413 9.63 8.61 -19.35
N GLY A 414 10.55 9.46 -18.86
CA GLY A 414 10.88 10.73 -19.48
C GLY A 414 11.34 10.58 -20.92
N LEU A 415 12.20 9.59 -21.20
CA LEU A 415 12.67 9.29 -22.56
C LEU A 415 11.51 8.89 -23.49
N LEU A 416 10.60 8.03 -23.01
CA LEU A 416 9.42 7.60 -23.77
C LEU A 416 8.50 8.78 -24.13
N TYR A 417 8.27 9.69 -23.19
CA TYR A 417 7.44 10.87 -23.43
C TYR A 417 8.12 11.88 -24.37
N TYR A 418 9.42 12.11 -24.21
CA TYR A 418 10.19 12.99 -25.08
C TYR A 418 10.07 12.56 -26.54
N VAL A 419 10.28 11.27 -26.80
CA VAL A 419 10.14 10.69 -28.15
C VAL A 419 8.73 10.86 -28.69
N LYS A 420 7.70 10.60 -27.89
CA LYS A 420 6.30 10.73 -28.32
C LYS A 420 5.97 12.14 -28.77
N ILE A 421 6.44 13.16 -28.05
CA ILE A 421 6.21 14.57 -28.40
C ILE A 421 6.88 14.91 -29.73
N PHE A 422 8.11 14.42 -29.95
CA PHE A 422 8.85 14.66 -31.19
C PHE A 422 8.36 13.88 -32.42
N LEU A 423 7.58 12.81 -32.24
CA LEU A 423 6.97 12.05 -33.34
C LEU A 423 5.56 12.55 -33.72
N ILE A 424 4.95 13.41 -32.90
CA ILE A 424 3.60 13.96 -33.11
C ILE A 424 3.66 15.39 -33.70
N ASN A 425 4.81 16.06 -33.59
CA ASN A 425 5.14 17.26 -34.38
C ASN A 425 5.97 16.86 -35.60
#